data_AF-A0A920AZV2-F1
#
_entry.id   AF-A0A920AZV2-F1
#
_cell.length_a   1.000
_cell.length_b   1.000
_cell.length_c   1.000
_cell.angle_alpha   90.00
_cell.angle_beta   90.00
_cell.angle_gamma   90.00
#
_symmetry.space_group_name_H-M   'P 1'
#
loop_
_entity.id
_entity.type
_entity.pdbx_description
1 polymer ?
#
loop_
_entity_poly.entity_id
_entity_poly.type
_entity_poly.pdbx_seq_one_letter_code
_entity_poly.pdbx_strand_id
1 'polypeptide(L)'
;MTLTYVAGSQDNNAPHSAALNEDQRNEGTYELINFSDIKWMDGATYDLTFSGMDFANNNSNLVKVSNVTYDITPPIISIDNLNNNKYINNINLSYTLSEPIANATMVFTQTNGSEDSNSPHTVSLEGSELNLGSYSDVVLNNAPDLVNGAIYDLEFNAKDYATNSAKTIYIEQINFDDEPPEVTISRPLNSEQIKSTIISYSLTEDLASGIAIFEQTSGTVDLSSPIE
;
A
#
# COMPACT_ATOMS: atom_id res chain seq x y z
N MET A 1 -8.81 11.13 -38.77
CA MET A 1 -8.93 10.31 -37.54
C MET A 1 -10.06 10.89 -36.70
N THR A 2 -10.89 10.05 -36.10
CA THR A 2 -12.00 10.49 -35.23
C THR A 2 -12.04 9.65 -33.95
N LEU A 3 -12.20 10.32 -32.80
CA LEU A 3 -12.34 9.73 -31.47
C LEU A 3 -13.76 9.98 -30.99
N THR A 4 -14.52 8.91 -30.76
CA THR A 4 -15.90 9.01 -30.30
C THR A 4 -15.98 8.61 -28.84
N TYR A 5 -16.58 9.46 -27.98
CA TYR A 5 -16.79 9.13 -26.58
C TYR A 5 -17.66 7.88 -26.43
N VAL A 6 -17.27 7.01 -25.50
CA VAL A 6 -17.95 5.73 -25.20
C VAL A 6 -18.42 5.71 -23.75
N ALA A 7 -17.54 6.02 -22.79
CA ALA A 7 -17.80 5.90 -21.36
C ALA A 7 -16.81 6.71 -20.52
N GLY A 8 -16.95 6.67 -19.19
CA GLY A 8 -16.06 7.36 -18.24
C GLY A 8 -16.45 8.83 -18.04
N SER A 9 -15.48 9.69 -17.73
CA SER A 9 -15.68 11.12 -17.55
C SER A 9 -16.34 11.75 -18.78
N GLN A 10 -17.47 12.43 -18.60
CA GLN A 10 -18.24 12.97 -19.70
C GLN A 10 -17.43 14.03 -20.48
N ASP A 11 -17.21 13.78 -21.77
CA ASP A 11 -16.60 14.72 -22.69
C ASP A 11 -17.63 15.33 -23.64
N ASN A 12 -18.09 16.54 -23.30
CA ASN A 12 -19.08 17.26 -24.10
C ASN A 12 -18.53 17.82 -25.42
N ASN A 13 -17.21 17.78 -25.63
CA ASN A 13 -16.59 18.22 -26.87
C ASN A 13 -16.36 17.07 -27.86
N ALA A 14 -16.64 15.83 -27.46
CA ALA A 14 -16.57 14.67 -28.33
C ALA A 14 -17.70 14.67 -29.38
N PRO A 15 -17.48 14.08 -30.58
CA PRO A 15 -16.25 13.42 -31.00
C PRO A 15 -15.14 14.40 -31.38
N HIS A 16 -13.89 14.03 -31.09
CA HIS A 16 -12.72 14.76 -31.57
C HIS A 16 -12.31 14.27 -32.95
N SER A 17 -11.80 15.14 -33.80
CA SER A 17 -11.24 14.75 -35.09
C SER A 17 -9.92 15.47 -35.35
N ALA A 18 -8.97 14.73 -35.90
CA ALA A 18 -7.67 15.26 -36.32
C ALA A 18 -7.34 14.79 -37.73
N ALA A 19 -6.81 15.71 -38.52
CA ALA A 19 -6.30 15.45 -39.85
C ALA A 19 -4.78 15.22 -39.80
N LEU A 20 -4.28 14.36 -40.68
CA LEU A 20 -2.85 14.20 -40.91
C LEU A 20 -2.29 15.45 -41.61
N ASN A 21 -1.08 15.86 -41.26
CA ASN A 21 -0.36 16.90 -41.99
C ASN A 21 0.15 16.39 -43.36
N GLU A 22 0.78 17.26 -44.17
CA GLU A 22 1.29 16.89 -45.50
C GLU A 22 2.27 15.72 -45.46
N ASP A 23 3.26 15.78 -44.55
CA ASP A 23 4.30 14.75 -44.45
C ASP A 23 3.75 13.40 -43.97
N GLN A 24 2.73 13.42 -43.11
CA GLN A 24 2.05 12.23 -42.57
C GLN A 24 1.14 11.52 -43.58
N ARG A 25 0.89 12.12 -44.75
CA ARG A 25 0.10 11.51 -45.82
C ARG A 25 0.95 10.81 -46.89
N ASN A 26 2.27 10.89 -46.79
CA ASN A 26 3.18 10.22 -47.71
C ASN A 26 3.22 8.71 -47.45
N GLU A 27 3.74 7.94 -48.41
CA GLU A 27 3.96 6.51 -48.21
C GLU A 27 5.05 6.27 -47.16
N GLY A 28 4.82 5.34 -46.23
CA GLY A 28 5.79 4.99 -45.20
C GLY A 28 5.17 4.39 -43.95
N THR A 29 6.04 4.08 -42.99
CA THR A 29 5.65 3.66 -41.63
C THR A 29 5.80 4.85 -40.69
N TYR A 30 4.77 5.13 -39.91
CA TYR A 30 4.75 6.22 -38.94
C TYR A 30 4.59 5.65 -37.53
N GLU A 31 5.45 6.09 -36.62
CA GLU A 31 5.44 5.67 -35.21
C GLU A 31 5.37 6.90 -34.31
N LEU A 32 4.66 6.78 -33.19
CA LEU A 32 4.59 7.79 -32.13
C LEU A 32 4.17 9.20 -32.60
N ILE A 33 3.22 9.26 -33.53
CA ILE A 33 2.66 10.53 -34.00
C ILE A 33 1.81 11.16 -32.89
N ASN A 34 2.19 12.36 -32.48
CA ASN A 34 1.46 13.12 -31.48
C ASN A 34 0.40 14.03 -32.13
N PHE A 35 -0.85 13.92 -31.66
CA PHE A 35 -1.96 14.78 -32.05
C PHE A 35 -2.28 15.78 -30.93
N SER A 36 -1.37 16.72 -30.68
CA SER A 36 -1.45 17.69 -29.57
C SER A 36 -2.67 18.61 -29.60
N ASP A 37 -3.33 18.75 -30.76
CA ASP A 37 -4.53 19.57 -30.92
C ASP A 37 -5.77 18.92 -30.29
N ILE A 38 -5.71 17.60 -30.02
CA ILE A 38 -6.79 16.88 -29.37
C ILE A 38 -6.74 17.18 -27.87
N LYS A 39 -7.81 17.81 -27.38
CA LYS A 39 -8.01 18.06 -25.95
C LYS A 39 -8.78 16.89 -25.34
N TRP A 40 -8.05 15.88 -24.90
CA TRP A 40 -8.61 14.72 -24.23
C TRP A 40 -9.25 15.10 -22.89
N MET A 41 -10.32 14.38 -22.52
CA MET A 41 -10.90 14.43 -21.19
C MET A 41 -10.32 13.32 -20.34
N ASP A 42 -9.75 13.67 -19.19
CA ASP A 42 -9.20 12.72 -18.24
C ASP A 42 -10.27 11.78 -17.67
N GLY A 43 -9.99 10.47 -17.64
CA GLY A 43 -10.91 9.40 -17.27
C GLY A 43 -11.97 9.07 -18.33
N ALA A 44 -11.92 9.67 -19.52
CA ALA A 44 -12.86 9.35 -20.60
C ALA A 44 -12.34 8.22 -21.50
N THR A 45 -13.26 7.39 -21.96
CA THR A 45 -13.00 6.25 -22.85
C THR A 45 -13.55 6.54 -24.24
N TYR A 46 -12.75 6.29 -25.29
CA TYR A 46 -13.07 6.59 -26.67
C TYR A 46 -12.87 5.40 -27.61
N ASP A 47 -13.66 5.39 -28.68
CA ASP A 47 -13.38 4.59 -29.88
C ASP A 47 -12.62 5.45 -30.90
N LEU A 48 -11.44 4.98 -31.29
CA LEU A 48 -10.61 5.57 -32.34
C LEU A 48 -10.98 4.97 -33.70
N THR A 49 -11.23 5.82 -34.68
CA THR A 49 -11.42 5.44 -36.08
C THR A 49 -10.47 6.19 -37.02
N PHE A 50 -10.00 5.49 -38.05
CA PHE A 50 -9.05 6.03 -39.02
C PHE A 50 -9.37 5.56 -40.44
N SER A 51 -9.41 6.50 -41.37
CA SER A 51 -9.58 6.27 -42.80
C SER A 51 -8.89 7.37 -43.60
N GLY A 52 -8.57 7.09 -44.86
CA GLY A 52 -7.98 8.03 -45.80
C GLY A 52 -8.56 7.89 -47.21
N MET A 53 -8.17 8.82 -48.07
CA MET A 53 -8.51 8.84 -49.49
C MET A 53 -7.25 9.17 -50.27
N ASP A 54 -6.98 8.44 -51.36
CA ASP A 54 -5.83 8.72 -52.23
C ASP A 54 -6.13 9.87 -53.21
N PHE A 55 -5.11 10.30 -53.99
CA PHE A 55 -5.28 11.36 -54.99
C PHE A 55 -6.24 10.99 -56.14
N ALA A 56 -6.55 9.71 -56.34
CA ALA A 56 -7.49 9.22 -57.34
C ALA A 56 -8.92 9.03 -56.79
N ASN A 57 -9.18 9.48 -55.55
CA ASN A 57 -10.45 9.35 -54.82
C ASN A 57 -10.85 7.92 -54.43
N ASN A 58 -9.88 7.00 -54.32
CA ASN A 58 -10.12 5.69 -53.72
C ASN A 58 -10.08 5.82 -52.19
N ASN A 59 -11.13 5.34 -51.51
CA ASN A 59 -11.18 5.30 -50.05
C ASN A 59 -10.42 4.09 -49.51
N SER A 60 -9.71 4.27 -48.40
CA SER A 60 -9.17 3.16 -47.61
C SER A 60 -10.29 2.41 -46.88
N ASN A 61 -9.98 1.22 -46.37
CA ASN A 61 -10.79 0.62 -45.31
C ASN A 61 -10.77 1.51 -44.05
N LEU A 62 -11.83 1.43 -43.25
CA LEU A 62 -11.91 2.05 -41.92
C LEU A 62 -11.24 1.13 -40.90
N VAL A 63 -10.28 1.66 -40.15
CA VAL A 63 -9.68 0.98 -39.00
C VAL A 63 -10.36 1.49 -37.74
N LYS A 64 -10.69 0.59 -36.80
CA LYS A 64 -11.26 0.92 -35.50
C LYS A 64 -10.47 0.29 -34.36
N VAL A 65 -10.12 1.09 -33.36
CA VAL A 65 -9.62 0.65 -32.05
C VAL A 65 -10.65 1.09 -31.02
N SER A 66 -11.13 0.16 -30.20
CA SER A 66 -12.22 0.45 -29.26
C SER A 66 -11.72 0.56 -27.83
N ASN A 67 -12.47 1.28 -26.99
CA ASN A 67 -12.24 1.38 -25.54
C ASN A 67 -10.84 1.90 -25.13
N VAL A 68 -10.35 2.97 -25.78
CA VAL A 68 -9.12 3.66 -25.38
C VAL A 68 -9.45 4.66 -24.27
N THR A 69 -8.99 4.41 -23.06
CA THR A 69 -9.13 5.36 -21.94
C THR A 69 -7.97 6.34 -21.92
N TYR A 70 -8.27 7.63 -21.84
CA TYR A 70 -7.28 8.66 -21.55
C TYR A 70 -7.27 8.92 -20.06
N ASP A 71 -6.11 8.74 -19.44
CA ASP A 71 -5.95 8.81 -18.00
C ASP A 71 -4.57 9.39 -17.67
N ILE A 72 -4.58 10.50 -16.96
CA ILE A 72 -3.40 11.24 -16.48
C ILE A 72 -3.43 11.45 -14.97
N THR A 73 -4.44 10.92 -14.29
CA THR A 73 -4.59 11.10 -12.84
C THR A 73 -3.79 10.03 -12.12
N PRO A 74 -2.82 10.39 -11.27
CA PRO A 74 -2.10 9.39 -10.49
C PRO A 74 -2.97 8.76 -9.40
N PRO A 75 -2.74 7.47 -9.09
CA PRO A 75 -3.40 6.82 -7.97
C PRO A 75 -2.99 7.45 -6.64
N ILE A 76 -3.97 7.55 -5.74
CA ILE A 76 -3.77 7.89 -4.34
C ILE A 76 -3.70 6.59 -3.54
N ILE A 77 -2.62 6.46 -2.76
CA ILE A 77 -2.38 5.34 -1.87
C ILE A 77 -2.27 5.83 -0.41
N SER A 78 -2.62 4.99 0.56
CA SER A 78 -2.41 5.25 1.99
C SER A 78 -2.04 3.97 2.75
N ILE A 79 -1.34 4.12 3.87
CA ILE A 79 -1.19 3.09 4.91
C ILE A 79 -1.70 3.71 6.21
N ASP A 80 -2.73 3.10 6.79
CA ASP A 80 -3.53 3.69 7.85
C ASP A 80 -3.13 3.16 9.24
N ASN A 81 -2.52 1.97 9.31
CA ASN A 81 -2.13 1.32 10.56
C ASN A 81 -0.63 1.34 10.84
N LEU A 82 0.20 2.02 10.05
CA LEU A 82 1.62 2.24 10.33
C LEU A 82 1.92 3.74 10.30
N ASN A 83 2.84 4.16 11.16
CA ASN A 83 3.33 5.53 11.25
C ASN A 83 4.76 5.52 11.79
N ASN A 84 5.47 6.64 11.68
CA ASN A 84 6.85 6.69 12.13
C ASN A 84 6.96 6.36 13.62
N ASN A 85 8.05 5.68 14.00
CA ASN A 85 8.34 5.26 15.39
C ASN A 85 7.34 4.26 15.98
N LYS A 86 6.54 3.58 15.14
CA LYS A 86 5.56 2.62 15.64
C LYS A 86 6.23 1.32 16.09
N TYR A 87 5.75 0.75 17.19
CA TYR A 87 6.05 -0.61 17.63
C TYR A 87 4.97 -1.55 17.10
N ILE A 88 5.38 -2.65 16.46
CA ILE A 88 4.51 -3.66 15.88
C ILE A 88 5.05 -5.06 16.19
N ASN A 89 4.15 -6.04 16.28
CA ASN A 89 4.49 -7.45 16.49
C ASN A 89 4.03 -8.36 15.32
N ASN A 90 3.49 -7.77 14.28
CA ASN A 90 3.12 -8.39 13.02
C ASN A 90 3.09 -7.31 11.92
N ILE A 91 3.14 -7.73 10.66
CA ILE A 91 3.17 -6.82 9.52
C ILE A 91 1.84 -6.75 8.77
N ASN A 92 0.72 -7.03 9.45
CA ASN A 92 -0.59 -6.83 8.84
C ASN A 92 -0.75 -5.37 8.45
N LEU A 93 -1.34 -5.13 7.28
CA LEU A 93 -1.50 -3.79 6.73
C LEU A 93 -2.96 -3.37 6.67
N SER A 94 -3.20 -2.10 6.93
CA SER A 94 -4.44 -1.42 6.54
C SER A 94 -4.05 -0.35 5.54
N TYR A 95 -4.50 -0.49 4.30
CA TYR A 95 -4.10 0.38 3.20
C TYR A 95 -5.28 0.66 2.27
N THR A 96 -5.22 1.77 1.54
CA THR A 96 -6.25 2.14 0.56
C THR A 96 -5.61 2.43 -0.79
N LEU A 97 -6.28 2.00 -1.86
CA LEU A 97 -5.96 2.30 -3.26
C LEU A 97 -7.16 3.04 -3.87
N SER A 98 -6.95 4.24 -4.44
CA SER A 98 -8.03 5.06 -5.01
C SER A 98 -8.54 4.59 -6.37
N GLU A 99 -7.87 3.62 -6.97
CA GLU A 99 -8.19 3.01 -8.27
C GLU A 99 -7.47 1.66 -8.41
N PRO A 100 -7.80 0.86 -9.44
CA PRO A 100 -7.05 -0.36 -9.76
C PRO A 100 -5.60 -0.05 -10.14
N ILE A 101 -4.67 -0.76 -9.52
CA ILE A 101 -3.23 -0.56 -9.70
C ILE A 101 -2.68 -1.66 -10.62
N ALA A 102 -1.73 -1.31 -11.50
CA ALA A 102 -1.07 -2.29 -12.36
C ALA A 102 0.07 -3.00 -11.63
N ASN A 103 0.81 -2.27 -10.78
CA ASN A 103 1.85 -2.82 -9.93
C ASN A 103 2.09 -1.93 -8.72
N ALA A 104 2.41 -2.56 -7.58
CA ALA A 104 2.78 -1.86 -6.36
C ALA A 104 3.80 -2.66 -5.57
N THR A 105 4.74 -1.97 -4.94
CA THR A 105 5.87 -2.56 -4.21
C THR A 105 6.10 -1.83 -2.89
N MET A 106 6.26 -2.59 -1.83
CA MET A 106 6.70 -2.14 -0.51
C MET A 106 8.11 -2.65 -0.25
N VAL A 107 9.02 -1.77 0.17
CA VAL A 107 10.41 -2.12 0.47
C VAL A 107 10.69 -1.80 1.93
N PHE A 108 10.99 -2.84 2.71
CA PHE A 108 11.40 -2.72 4.11
C PHE A 108 12.92 -2.80 4.19
N THR A 109 13.55 -1.71 4.61
CA THR A 109 15.00 -1.63 4.77
C THR A 109 15.33 -1.55 6.24
N GLN A 110 16.03 -2.55 6.76
CA GLN A 110 16.57 -2.52 8.13
C GLN A 110 17.55 -1.35 8.26
N THR A 111 17.34 -0.52 9.27
CA THR A 111 18.16 0.67 9.54
C THR A 111 18.85 0.61 10.89
N ASN A 112 18.33 -0.17 11.84
CA ASN A 112 18.90 -0.32 13.17
C ASN A 112 18.37 -1.60 13.88
N GLY A 113 18.77 -1.82 15.14
CA GLY A 113 18.32 -2.94 15.96
C GLY A 113 19.06 -4.24 15.62
N SER A 114 18.38 -5.37 15.80
CA SER A 114 18.88 -6.69 15.43
C SER A 114 19.29 -6.76 13.95
N GLU A 115 20.39 -7.46 13.65
CA GLU A 115 20.87 -7.62 12.28
C GLU A 115 19.93 -8.49 11.45
N ASP A 116 19.48 -7.96 10.31
CA ASP A 116 18.75 -8.70 9.29
C ASP A 116 19.60 -8.79 8.01
N SER A 117 20.23 -9.95 7.81
CA SER A 117 21.11 -10.19 6.66
C SER A 117 20.38 -10.32 5.32
N ASN A 118 19.06 -10.45 5.34
CA ASN A 118 18.23 -10.50 4.13
C ASN A 118 17.63 -9.14 3.76
N SER A 119 17.84 -8.11 4.60
CA SER A 119 17.44 -6.74 4.29
C SER A 119 18.16 -6.21 3.03
N PRO A 120 17.47 -5.49 2.13
CA PRO A 120 16.07 -5.09 2.22
C PRO A 120 15.09 -6.17 1.73
N HIS A 121 13.90 -6.22 2.34
CA HIS A 121 12.80 -7.06 1.88
C HIS A 121 11.93 -6.30 0.87
N THR A 122 11.73 -6.86 -0.31
CA THR A 122 10.83 -6.31 -1.33
C THR A 122 9.56 -7.14 -1.44
N VAL A 123 8.42 -6.49 -1.24
CA VAL A 123 7.08 -7.09 -1.21
C VAL A 123 6.26 -6.53 -2.37
N SER A 124 5.85 -7.37 -3.30
CA SER A 124 4.96 -6.99 -4.39
C SER A 124 3.53 -7.36 -4.06
N LEU A 125 2.59 -6.43 -4.26
CA LEU A 125 1.16 -6.69 -4.14
C LEU A 125 0.70 -7.46 -5.39
N GLU A 126 -0.19 -8.44 -5.20
CA GLU A 126 -0.63 -9.34 -6.27
C GLU A 126 -2.14 -9.60 -6.29
N GLY A 127 -2.65 -9.92 -7.47
CA GLY A 127 -4.03 -10.36 -7.65
C GLY A 127 -5.04 -9.33 -7.10
N SER A 128 -5.84 -9.75 -6.12
CA SER A 128 -6.86 -8.90 -5.52
C SER A 128 -6.31 -7.75 -4.68
N GLU A 129 -5.05 -7.80 -4.24
CA GLU A 129 -4.43 -6.75 -3.43
C GLU A 129 -4.25 -5.44 -4.21
N LEU A 130 -4.25 -5.51 -5.55
CA LEU A 130 -4.12 -4.38 -6.47
C LEU A 130 -5.47 -3.75 -6.87
N ASN A 131 -6.59 -4.31 -6.40
CA ASN A 131 -7.91 -3.76 -6.71
C ASN A 131 -8.18 -2.48 -5.92
N LEU A 132 -8.92 -1.54 -6.53
CA LEU A 132 -9.53 -0.40 -5.86
C LEU A 132 -10.19 -0.81 -4.54
N GLY A 133 -9.90 -0.09 -3.46
CA GLY A 133 -10.60 -0.26 -2.20
C GLY A 133 -9.77 0.05 -0.97
N SER A 134 -10.38 -0.14 0.18
CA SER A 134 -9.74 -0.07 1.50
C SER A 134 -9.64 -1.46 2.10
N TYR A 135 -8.45 -1.80 2.56
CA TYR A 135 -8.11 -3.06 3.20
C TYR A 135 -7.78 -2.78 4.66
N SER A 136 -8.20 -3.66 5.56
CA SER A 136 -7.99 -3.49 7.00
C SER A 136 -7.42 -4.76 7.59
N ASP A 137 -6.30 -4.61 8.29
CA ASP A 137 -5.59 -5.67 9.02
C ASP A 137 -5.37 -6.93 8.18
N VAL A 138 -4.93 -6.75 6.93
CA VAL A 138 -4.71 -7.85 5.99
C VAL A 138 -3.26 -8.36 6.05
N VAL A 139 -3.11 -9.67 5.98
CA VAL A 139 -1.83 -10.33 5.71
C VAL A 139 -1.63 -10.35 4.20
N LEU A 140 -0.53 -9.76 3.71
CA LEU A 140 -0.19 -9.81 2.29
C LEU A 140 0.22 -11.23 1.88
N ASN A 141 -0.10 -11.61 0.64
CA ASN A 141 0.30 -12.89 0.06
C ASN A 141 1.83 -13.08 0.06
N ASN A 142 2.56 -11.99 -0.18
CA ASN A 142 4.02 -11.93 -0.19
C ASN A 142 4.59 -11.22 1.05
N ALA A 143 3.94 -11.38 2.23
CA ALA A 143 4.41 -10.77 3.46
C ALA A 143 5.89 -11.12 3.76
N PRO A 144 6.71 -10.16 4.23
CA PRO A 144 8.10 -10.39 4.53
C PRO A 144 8.27 -11.04 5.91
N ASP A 145 9.31 -11.85 6.06
CA ASP A 145 9.76 -12.38 7.35
C ASP A 145 10.73 -11.38 7.99
N LEU A 146 10.20 -10.47 8.82
CA LEU A 146 11.01 -9.48 9.55
C LEU A 146 11.69 -10.10 10.79
N VAL A 147 12.84 -9.55 11.19
CA VAL A 147 13.65 -10.05 12.30
C VAL A 147 13.27 -9.38 13.62
N ASN A 148 13.02 -10.17 14.66
CA ASN A 148 12.71 -9.68 16.00
C ASN A 148 13.77 -8.70 16.53
N GLY A 149 13.32 -7.56 17.06
CA GLY A 149 14.16 -6.48 17.59
C GLY A 149 14.85 -5.62 16.54
N ALA A 150 14.59 -5.83 15.25
CA ALA A 150 15.09 -4.97 14.17
C ALA A 150 14.18 -3.76 13.95
N ILE A 151 14.78 -2.68 13.43
CA ILE A 151 14.10 -1.43 13.12
C ILE A 151 14.17 -1.22 11.60
N TYR A 152 13.01 -0.99 10.98
CA TYR A 152 12.88 -0.87 9.53
C TYR A 152 12.31 0.49 9.10
N ASP A 153 12.76 0.96 7.94
CA ASP A 153 12.06 1.98 7.17
C ASP A 153 11.29 1.30 6.03
N LEU A 154 10.09 1.79 5.74
CA LEU A 154 9.20 1.32 4.68
C LEU A 154 9.06 2.39 3.59
N GLU A 155 9.31 1.99 2.35
CA GLU A 155 8.95 2.73 1.14
C GLU A 155 7.81 2.02 0.39
N PHE A 156 6.71 2.70 0.09
CA PHE A 156 5.59 2.14 -0.67
C PHE A 156 5.34 2.93 -1.96
N ASN A 157 5.47 2.23 -3.10
CA ASN A 157 5.28 2.74 -4.45
C ASN A 157 4.13 2.00 -5.16
N ALA A 158 3.40 2.70 -6.02
CA ALA A 158 2.34 2.14 -6.84
C ALA A 158 2.21 2.85 -8.19
N LYS A 159 1.73 2.13 -9.21
CA LYS A 159 1.52 2.63 -10.56
C LYS A 159 0.25 2.04 -11.17
N ASP A 160 -0.60 2.88 -11.73
CA ASP A 160 -1.83 2.44 -12.42
C ASP A 160 -1.55 1.80 -13.80
N TYR A 161 -2.61 1.45 -14.52
CA TYR A 161 -2.54 0.88 -15.88
C TYR A 161 -2.20 1.89 -16.98
N ALA A 162 -2.48 3.18 -16.75
CA ALA A 162 -2.10 4.27 -17.65
C ALA A 162 -0.65 4.74 -17.44
N THR A 163 0.04 4.11 -16.50
CA THR A 163 1.42 4.35 -16.10
C THR A 163 1.65 5.64 -15.29
N ASN A 164 0.62 6.18 -14.63
CA ASN A 164 0.79 7.24 -13.66
C ASN A 164 1.29 6.66 -12.32
N SER A 165 2.29 7.31 -11.73
CA SER A 165 2.89 6.88 -10.46
C SER A 165 2.23 7.58 -9.29
N ALA A 166 1.83 6.81 -8.27
CA ALA A 166 1.38 7.36 -6.99
C ALA A 166 2.49 8.20 -6.34
N LYS A 167 2.09 9.09 -5.43
CA LYS A 167 3.04 9.69 -4.49
C LYS A 167 3.57 8.61 -3.54
N THR A 168 4.88 8.40 -3.54
CA THR A 168 5.55 7.45 -2.64
C THR A 168 5.28 7.77 -1.18
N ILE A 169 5.00 6.73 -0.39
CA ILE A 169 4.88 6.79 1.07
C ILE A 169 6.19 6.32 1.70
N TYR A 170 6.66 7.08 2.69
CA TYR A 170 7.80 6.74 3.53
C TYR A 170 7.33 6.65 4.98
N ILE A 171 7.64 5.53 5.65
CA ILE A 171 7.39 5.34 7.08
C ILE A 171 8.71 4.93 7.71
N GLU A 172 9.18 5.69 8.69
CA GLU A 172 10.51 5.51 9.27
C GLU A 172 10.43 4.91 10.68
N GLN A 173 11.46 4.16 11.06
CA GLN A 173 11.63 3.67 12.44
C GLN A 173 10.47 2.77 12.92
N ILE A 174 10.07 1.80 12.11
CA ILE A 174 9.15 0.74 12.51
C ILE A 174 9.93 -0.26 13.38
N ASN A 175 9.58 -0.35 14.66
CA ASN A 175 10.20 -1.27 15.61
C ASN A 175 9.43 -2.59 15.57
N PHE A 176 10.04 -3.65 15.06
CA PHE A 176 9.43 -4.97 14.99
C PHE A 176 9.85 -5.81 16.19
N ASP A 177 8.87 -6.25 16.97
CA ASP A 177 9.07 -7.11 18.13
C ASP A 177 7.92 -8.12 18.27
N ASP A 178 8.20 -9.40 18.01
CA ASP A 178 7.25 -10.50 18.11
C ASP A 178 7.51 -11.43 19.31
N GLU A 179 8.47 -11.09 20.17
CA GLU A 179 8.80 -11.83 21.38
C GLU A 179 8.05 -11.24 22.59
N PRO A 180 7.30 -12.04 23.37
CA PRO A 180 6.60 -11.54 24.54
C PRO A 180 7.54 -11.32 25.74
N PRO A 181 7.22 -10.40 26.66
CA PRO A 181 8.02 -10.18 27.86
C PRO A 181 7.87 -11.36 28.84
N GLU A 182 8.97 -11.82 29.41
CA GLU A 182 8.96 -12.75 30.53
C GLU A 182 9.12 -12.01 31.86
N VAL A 183 8.29 -12.40 32.84
CA VAL A 183 8.31 -11.85 34.20
C VAL A 183 8.66 -12.95 35.19
N THR A 184 9.66 -12.70 36.04
CA THR A 184 10.09 -13.63 37.08
C THR A 184 10.03 -12.95 38.45
N ILE A 185 9.35 -13.58 39.42
CA ILE A 185 9.27 -13.08 40.80
C ILE A 185 10.29 -13.84 41.65
N SER A 186 11.19 -13.10 42.29
CA SER A 186 12.18 -13.63 43.24
C SER A 186 11.76 -13.47 44.70
N ARG A 187 10.88 -12.50 45.00
CA ARG A 187 10.23 -12.35 46.31
C ARG A 187 8.79 -11.85 46.16
N PRO A 188 7.85 -12.32 47.00
CA PRO A 188 8.04 -13.29 48.08
C PRO A 188 8.31 -14.72 47.58
N LEU A 189 8.91 -15.55 48.44
CA LEU A 189 9.06 -16.99 48.16
C LEU A 189 7.77 -17.75 48.49
N ASN A 190 7.63 -18.96 47.93
CA ASN A 190 6.52 -19.85 48.23
C ASN A 190 6.42 -20.10 49.75
N SER A 191 5.24 -19.86 50.32
CA SER A 191 4.96 -19.96 51.76
C SER A 191 5.76 -19.01 52.66
N GLU A 192 6.36 -17.95 52.10
CA GLU A 192 7.03 -16.93 52.90
C GLU A 192 6.02 -16.16 53.75
N GLN A 193 6.30 -16.05 55.05
CA GLN A 193 5.55 -15.17 55.94
C GLN A 193 6.14 -13.77 55.90
N ILE A 194 5.47 -12.86 55.20
CA ILE A 194 5.89 -11.48 55.05
C ILE A 194 5.15 -10.55 56.01
N LYS A 195 5.82 -9.51 56.49
CA LYS A 195 5.21 -8.43 57.30
C LYS A 195 4.89 -7.18 56.46
N SER A 196 5.35 -7.13 55.22
CA SER A 196 5.15 -6.02 54.28
C SER A 196 5.16 -6.53 52.83
N THR A 197 4.45 -5.83 51.96
CA THR A 197 4.28 -6.16 50.53
C THR A 197 5.50 -5.78 49.70
N ILE A 198 6.64 -6.44 49.95
CA ILE A 198 7.86 -6.23 49.16
C ILE A 198 7.92 -7.30 48.07
N ILE A 199 7.79 -6.85 46.82
CA ILE A 199 7.97 -7.69 45.63
C ILE A 199 9.36 -7.43 45.07
N SER A 200 10.03 -8.49 44.63
CA SER A 200 11.25 -8.39 43.81
C SER A 200 11.03 -9.20 42.55
N TYR A 201 11.21 -8.58 41.39
CA TYR A 201 10.97 -9.21 40.10
C TYR A 201 12.03 -8.80 39.07
N SER A 202 12.16 -9.58 38.00
CA SER A 202 12.95 -9.28 36.82
C SER A 202 12.09 -9.42 35.57
N LEU A 203 12.40 -8.59 34.58
CA LEU A 203 11.74 -8.54 33.28
C LEU A 203 12.79 -8.81 32.20
N THR A 204 12.43 -9.47 31.12
CA THR A 204 13.31 -9.61 29.94
C THR A 204 13.39 -8.33 29.11
N GLU A 205 12.38 -7.46 29.22
CA GLU A 205 12.27 -6.19 28.49
C GLU A 205 11.38 -5.17 29.24
N ASP A 206 11.27 -3.96 28.69
CA ASP A 206 10.44 -2.88 29.26
C ASP A 206 8.94 -3.16 29.03
N LEU A 207 8.14 -3.07 30.09
CA LEU A 207 6.69 -3.25 30.00
C LEU A 207 5.97 -1.92 29.74
N ALA A 208 5.03 -1.92 28.79
CA ALA A 208 4.11 -0.79 28.61
C ALA A 208 3.18 -0.59 29.82
N SER A 209 2.85 -1.67 30.52
CA SER A 209 2.07 -1.65 31.77
C SER A 209 2.30 -2.92 32.59
N GLY A 210 2.08 -2.85 33.90
CA GLY A 210 2.15 -4.01 34.79
C GLY A 210 1.32 -3.77 36.05
N ILE A 211 0.68 -4.84 36.56
CA ILE A 211 -0.13 -4.83 37.78
C ILE A 211 0.29 -6.03 38.64
N ALA A 212 0.39 -5.84 39.95
CA ALA A 212 0.60 -6.91 40.91
C ALA A 212 -0.65 -7.08 41.78
N ILE A 213 -1.30 -8.24 41.71
CA ILE A 213 -2.56 -8.50 42.43
C ILE A 213 -2.30 -9.44 43.60
N PHE A 214 -2.77 -9.06 44.79
CA PHE A 214 -2.75 -9.92 45.98
C PHE A 214 -4.14 -10.46 46.27
N GLU A 215 -4.33 -11.76 46.04
CA GLU A 215 -5.56 -12.47 46.34
C GLU A 215 -5.43 -13.26 47.65
N GLN A 216 -6.40 -13.09 48.55
CA GLN A 216 -6.46 -13.86 49.78
C GLN A 216 -6.89 -15.30 49.47
N THR A 217 -6.04 -16.26 49.84
CA THR A 217 -6.33 -17.68 49.65
C THR A 217 -6.82 -18.40 50.91
N SER A 218 -6.54 -17.86 52.11
CA SER A 218 -6.97 -18.43 53.39
C SER A 218 -6.85 -17.41 54.55
N GLY A 219 -7.37 -17.78 55.73
CA GLY A 219 -7.33 -16.95 56.95
C GLY A 219 -8.64 -16.23 57.24
N THR A 220 -8.59 -15.18 58.07
CA THR A 220 -9.76 -14.34 58.37
C THR A 220 -10.14 -13.55 57.13
N VAL A 221 -11.39 -13.67 56.66
CA VAL A 221 -11.87 -13.02 55.43
C VAL A 221 -11.53 -11.54 55.41
N ASP A 222 -10.78 -11.15 54.39
CA ASP A 222 -10.48 -9.78 54.01
C ASP A 222 -11.48 -9.34 52.93
N LEU A 223 -12.43 -8.49 53.32
CA LEU A 223 -13.45 -7.96 52.42
C LEU A 223 -12.89 -6.99 51.37
N SER A 224 -11.61 -6.60 51.47
CA SER A 224 -10.92 -5.72 50.53
C SER A 224 -10.03 -6.46 49.52
N SER A 225 -10.03 -7.79 49.54
CA SER A 225 -9.32 -8.61 48.55
C SER A 225 -10.13 -8.78 47.25
N PRO A 226 -9.51 -8.81 46.06
CA PRO A 226 -8.07 -8.60 45.82
C PRO A 226 -7.66 -7.13 45.97
N ILE A 227 -6.41 -6.92 46.38
CA ILE A 227 -5.79 -5.59 46.43
C ILE A 227 -4.84 -5.48 45.23
N GLU A 228 -5.03 -4.41 44.45
CA GLU A 228 -4.16 -4.00 43.33
C GLU A 228 -2.99 -3.10 43.81
#